data_AF-A0A0L0C3D6-F1
#
_entry.id   AF-A0A0L0C3D6-F1
#
_cell.length_a   1.000
_cell.length_b   1.000
_cell.length_c   1.000
_cell.angle_alpha   90.00
_cell.angle_beta   90.00
_cell.angle_gamma   90.00
#
_symmetry.space_group_name_H-M   'P 1'
#
loop_
_entity.id
_entity.type
_entity.pdbx_description
1 polymer ?
#
loop_
_entity_poly.entity_id
_entity_poly.type
_entity_poly.pdbx_seq_one_letter_code
_entity_poly.pdbx_strand_id
1 'polypeptide(L)'
;MLCDAKFKQLTANTVNTAQRNVAIMETLNSQKDLLGNDKIEANIRKIFPIQTTNELEDCNAKINDTNRAAYTRCISFLLKGQLHKSLTEIFSVNLIVASNIDGIHGKVALKSFKRLYDILMDSIRANGEENPEKEIRHAFKLVKKRHFQAMCLNKKKESSLINN
;
A
#
# COMPACT_ATOMS: atom_id res chain seq x y z
N MET A 1 -19.22 -15.58 63.03
CA MET A 1 -19.09 -14.31 62.28
C MET A 1 -17.72 -14.10 61.63
N LEU A 2 -16.59 -14.52 62.21
CA LEU A 2 -15.25 -14.27 61.65
C LEU A 2 -14.91 -15.14 60.40
N CYS A 3 -15.46 -16.35 60.28
CA CYS A 3 -15.20 -17.24 59.14
C CYS A 3 -15.83 -16.76 57.82
N ASP A 4 -17.03 -16.17 57.85
CA ASP A 4 -17.75 -15.76 56.64
C ASP A 4 -17.07 -14.57 55.93
N ALA A 5 -16.50 -13.64 56.71
CA ALA A 5 -15.79 -12.48 56.16
C ALA A 5 -14.50 -12.91 55.43
N LYS A 6 -13.74 -13.84 56.02
CA LYS A 6 -12.50 -14.35 55.43
C LYS A 6 -12.77 -15.16 54.16
N PHE A 7 -13.86 -15.96 54.15
CA PHE A 7 -14.29 -16.70 52.96
C PHE A 7 -14.74 -15.76 51.83
N LYS A 8 -15.55 -14.73 52.13
CA LYS A 8 -15.95 -13.70 51.16
C LYS A 8 -14.76 -12.93 50.57
N GLN A 9 -13.75 -12.64 51.39
CA GLN A 9 -12.55 -11.95 50.91
C GLN A 9 -11.69 -12.86 50.01
N LEU A 10 -11.61 -14.16 50.32
CA LEU A 10 -10.93 -15.14 49.48
C LEU A 10 -11.60 -15.29 48.11
N THR A 11 -12.93 -15.35 48.07
CA THR A 11 -13.67 -15.46 46.81
C THR A 11 -13.56 -14.18 45.99
N ALA A 12 -13.69 -13.01 46.61
CA ALA A 12 -13.50 -11.73 45.94
C ALA A 12 -12.10 -11.55 45.33
N ASN A 13 -11.06 -11.94 46.06
CA ASN A 13 -9.69 -11.90 45.56
C ASN A 13 -9.50 -12.85 44.36
N THR A 14 -10.04 -14.07 44.44
CA THR A 14 -9.95 -15.07 43.36
C THR A 14 -10.64 -14.58 42.09
N VAL A 15 -11.84 -13.99 42.21
CA VAL A 15 -12.59 -13.42 41.08
C VAL A 15 -11.84 -12.24 40.47
N ASN A 16 -11.26 -11.37 41.29
CA ASN A 16 -10.50 -10.22 40.82
C ASN A 16 -9.22 -10.65 40.07
N THR A 17 -8.50 -11.66 40.57
CA THR A 17 -7.34 -12.23 39.88
C THR A 17 -7.73 -12.86 38.54
N ALA A 18 -8.85 -13.59 38.48
CA ALA A 18 -9.36 -14.17 37.24
C ALA A 18 -9.70 -13.09 36.19
N GLN A 19 -10.40 -12.03 36.60
CA GLN A 19 -10.74 -10.89 35.74
C GLN A 19 -9.49 -10.17 35.20
N ARG A 20 -8.48 -9.96 36.06
CA ARG A 20 -7.20 -9.38 35.64
C ARG A 20 -6.47 -10.25 34.62
N ASN A 21 -6.47 -11.57 34.81
CA ASN A 21 -5.81 -12.50 33.88
C ASN A 21 -6.51 -12.51 32.51
N VAL A 22 -7.84 -12.44 32.47
CA VAL A 22 -8.61 -12.33 31.22
C VAL A 22 -8.25 -11.04 30.48
N ALA A 23 -8.26 -9.89 31.17
CA ALA A 23 -7.90 -8.61 30.57
C ALA A 23 -6.46 -8.58 30.02
N ILE A 24 -5.50 -9.20 30.73
CA ILE A 24 -4.13 -9.36 30.25
C ILE A 24 -4.10 -10.20 28.97
N MET A 25 -4.83 -11.31 28.92
CA MET A 25 -4.88 -12.19 27.75
C MET A 25 -5.47 -11.50 26.52
N GLU A 26 -6.57 -10.74 26.68
CA GLU A 26 -7.18 -9.95 25.61
C GLU A 26 -6.23 -8.88 25.06
N THR A 27 -5.51 -8.20 25.95
CA THR A 27 -4.51 -7.18 25.59
C THR A 27 -3.34 -7.81 24.83
N LEU A 28 -2.83 -8.95 25.28
CA LEU A 28 -1.72 -9.67 24.64
C LEU A 28 -2.11 -10.19 23.23
N ASN A 29 -3.34 -10.69 23.07
CA ASN A 29 -3.83 -11.14 21.76
C ASN A 29 -3.93 -9.96 20.78
N SER A 30 -4.49 -8.84 21.22
CA SER A 30 -4.58 -7.63 20.41
C SER A 30 -3.21 -7.11 19.97
N GLN A 31 -2.21 -7.14 20.86
CA GLN A 31 -0.83 -6.76 20.53
C GLN A 31 -0.16 -7.73 19.54
N LYS A 32 -0.41 -9.04 19.68
CA LYS A 32 0.13 -10.06 18.78
C LYS A 32 -0.40 -9.89 17.36
N ASP A 33 -1.68 -9.58 17.20
CA ASP A 33 -2.31 -9.34 15.90
C ASP A 33 -1.77 -8.08 15.22
N LEU A 34 -1.51 -7.01 15.98
CA LEU A 34 -0.86 -5.80 15.46
C LEU A 34 0.56 -6.09 14.93
N LEU A 35 1.39 -6.76 15.73
CA LEU A 35 2.78 -7.10 15.36
C LEU A 35 2.86 -8.03 14.14
N GLY A 36 1.90 -8.96 14.00
CA GLY A 36 1.82 -9.86 12.85
C GLY A 36 1.52 -9.11 11.55
N ASN A 37 0.57 -8.17 11.60
CA ASN A 37 0.22 -7.33 10.47
C ASN A 37 1.39 -6.42 10.04
N ASP A 38 2.09 -5.81 11.00
CA ASP A 38 3.22 -4.91 10.71
C ASP A 38 4.36 -5.61 9.95
N LYS A 39 4.66 -6.86 10.28
CA LYS A 39 5.67 -7.66 9.57
C LYS A 39 5.27 -7.97 8.13
N ILE A 40 3.99 -8.29 7.91
CA ILE A 40 3.45 -8.55 6.57
C ILE A 40 3.51 -7.28 5.73
N GLU A 41 3.07 -6.14 6.29
CA GLU A 41 3.12 -4.85 5.63
C GLU A 41 4.56 -4.41 5.30
N ALA A 42 5.50 -4.62 6.22
CA ALA A 42 6.91 -4.32 5.99
C ALA A 42 7.50 -5.13 4.82
N ASN A 43 7.08 -6.39 4.65
CA ASN A 43 7.51 -7.21 3.52
C ASN A 43 6.87 -6.77 2.20
N ILE A 44 5.58 -6.39 2.22
CA ILE A 44 4.88 -5.87 1.05
C ILE A 44 5.52 -4.56 0.58
N ARG A 45 5.89 -3.65 1.50
CA ARG A 45 6.53 -2.37 1.16
C ARG A 45 7.84 -2.53 0.39
N LYS A 46 8.60 -3.61 0.61
CA LYS A 46 9.85 -3.89 -0.10
C LYS A 46 9.67 -4.25 -1.58
N ILE A 47 8.43 -4.56 -2.00
CA ILE A 47 8.10 -4.87 -3.40
C ILE A 47 8.05 -3.57 -4.23
N PHE A 48 7.78 -2.44 -3.58
CA PHE A 48 7.62 -1.16 -4.26
C PHE A 48 8.93 -0.36 -4.23
N PRO A 49 9.23 0.44 -5.28
CA PRO A 49 8.46 0.60 -6.52
C PRO A 49 8.69 -0.55 -7.52
N ILE A 50 7.61 -0.99 -8.18
CA ILE A 50 7.62 -2.02 -9.23
C ILE A 50 8.30 -1.45 -10.49
N GLN A 51 9.34 -2.12 -10.96
CA GLN A 51 10.18 -1.64 -12.05
C GLN A 51 9.76 -2.19 -13.41
N THR A 52 9.39 -3.47 -13.46
CA THR A 52 9.18 -4.22 -14.70
C THR A 52 7.76 -4.77 -14.81
N THR A 53 7.35 -5.14 -16.03
CA THR A 53 6.06 -5.80 -16.27
C THR A 53 6.01 -7.19 -15.63
N ASN A 54 7.13 -7.90 -15.57
CA ASN A 54 7.19 -9.22 -14.91
C ASN A 54 6.96 -9.09 -13.40
N GLU A 55 7.58 -8.10 -12.74
CA GLU A 55 7.32 -7.82 -11.33
C GLU A 55 5.85 -7.41 -11.07
N LEU A 56 5.23 -6.74 -12.04
CA LEU A 56 3.82 -6.37 -12.00
C LEU A 56 2.91 -7.61 -12.05
N GLU A 57 3.23 -8.58 -12.92
CA GLU A 57 2.58 -9.89 -13.00
C GLU A 57 2.74 -10.69 -11.71
N ASP A 58 3.97 -10.79 -11.20
CA ASP A 58 4.28 -11.49 -9.96
C ASP A 58 3.54 -10.88 -8.77
N CYS A 59 3.49 -9.55 -8.69
CA CYS A 59 2.77 -8.84 -7.64
C CYS A 59 1.26 -9.13 -7.73
N ASN A 60 0.69 -9.07 -8.93
CA ASN A 60 -0.73 -9.38 -9.17
C ASN A 60 -1.06 -10.85 -8.83
N ALA A 61 -0.16 -11.79 -9.10
CA ALA A 61 -0.34 -13.20 -8.76
C ALA A 61 -0.24 -13.48 -7.24
N LYS A 62 0.63 -12.77 -6.53
CA LYS A 62 0.80 -12.88 -5.08
C LYS A 62 -0.40 -12.36 -4.27
N ILE A 63 -1.17 -11.44 -4.84
CA ILE A 63 -2.37 -10.90 -4.20
C ILE A 63 -3.44 -11.99 -4.13
N ASN A 64 -4.00 -12.21 -2.95
CA ASN A 64 -5.13 -13.10 -2.66
C ASN A 64 -6.10 -12.44 -1.66
N ASP A 65 -7.26 -13.04 -1.42
CA ASP A 65 -8.29 -12.45 -0.57
C ASP A 65 -7.83 -12.25 0.89
N THR A 66 -6.92 -13.11 1.37
CA THR A 66 -6.37 -13.05 2.73
C THR A 66 -5.40 -11.88 2.91
N ASN A 67 -4.56 -11.58 1.91
CA ASN A 67 -3.54 -10.53 1.99
C ASN A 67 -3.98 -9.20 1.35
N ARG A 68 -5.10 -9.18 0.63
CA ARG A 68 -5.65 -8.00 -0.04
C ARG A 68 -5.70 -6.78 0.87
N ALA A 69 -6.20 -6.93 2.10
CA ALA A 69 -6.30 -5.83 3.06
C ALA A 69 -4.94 -5.22 3.43
N ALA A 70 -3.89 -6.05 3.55
CA ALA A 70 -2.53 -5.59 3.84
C ALA A 70 -1.93 -4.83 2.64
N TYR A 71 -2.16 -5.33 1.41
CA TYR A 71 -1.77 -4.61 0.19
C TYR A 71 -2.50 -3.27 0.04
N THR A 72 -3.81 -3.22 0.27
CA THR A 72 -4.58 -1.96 0.26
C THR A 72 -4.01 -0.96 1.26
N ARG A 73 -3.76 -1.38 2.51
CA ARG A 73 -3.15 -0.50 3.53
C ARG A 73 -1.78 0.01 3.12
N CYS A 74 -0.92 -0.85 2.59
CA CYS A 74 0.41 -0.46 2.12
C CYS A 74 0.33 0.54 0.96
N ILE A 75 -0.51 0.27 -0.03
CA ILE A 75 -0.68 1.15 -1.19
C ILE A 75 -1.30 2.48 -0.77
N SER A 76 -2.37 2.48 0.04
CA SER A 76 -2.94 3.72 0.61
C SER A 76 -1.90 4.54 1.38
N PHE A 77 -1.01 3.88 2.14
CA PHE A 77 0.07 4.56 2.83
C PHE A 77 1.07 5.21 1.88
N LEU A 78 1.44 4.53 0.79
CA LEU A 78 2.32 5.08 -0.25
C LEU A 78 1.65 6.22 -1.02
N LEU A 79 0.33 6.15 -1.22
CA LEU A 79 -0.49 7.12 -1.96
C LEU A 79 -0.75 8.45 -1.26
N LYS A 80 -0.06 8.76 -0.16
CA LYS A 80 -0.27 10.00 0.59
C LYS A 80 0.05 11.25 -0.24
N GLY A 81 -0.84 12.24 -0.20
CA GLY A 81 -0.67 13.53 -0.86
C GLY A 81 -1.13 13.54 -2.32
N GLN A 82 -0.36 14.17 -3.19
CA GLN A 82 -0.73 14.31 -4.61
C GLN A 82 -0.45 13.01 -5.37
N LEU A 83 -1.49 12.39 -5.97
CA LEU A 83 -1.38 11.09 -6.64
C LEU A 83 -0.23 11.02 -7.64
N HIS A 84 -0.06 12.05 -8.47
CA HIS A 84 0.99 12.06 -9.48
C HIS A 84 2.43 12.09 -8.93
N LYS A 85 2.63 12.39 -7.64
CA LYS A 85 3.93 12.28 -6.95
C LYS A 85 4.06 10.96 -6.22
N SER A 86 2.99 10.50 -5.56
CA SER A 86 3.02 9.25 -4.81
C SER A 86 2.96 8.00 -5.69
N LEU A 87 2.42 8.11 -6.91
CA LEU A 87 2.34 6.99 -7.84
C LEU A 87 3.72 6.49 -8.30
N THR A 88 4.74 7.35 -8.28
CA THR A 88 6.13 6.95 -8.56
C THR A 88 6.76 6.13 -7.42
N GLU A 89 6.16 6.12 -6.23
CA GLU A 89 6.54 5.24 -5.12
C GLU A 89 6.00 3.81 -5.32
N ILE A 90 4.98 3.63 -6.16
CA ILE A 90 4.37 2.32 -6.45
C ILE A 90 4.90 1.76 -7.76
N PHE A 91 4.91 2.59 -8.81
CA PHE A 91 5.35 2.20 -10.14
C PHE A 91 6.54 3.07 -10.55
N SER A 92 7.58 2.45 -11.09
CA SER A 92 8.70 3.20 -11.63
C SER A 92 8.25 4.13 -12.76
N VAL A 93 8.97 5.24 -12.96
CA VAL A 93 8.70 6.17 -14.06
C VAL A 93 8.73 5.44 -15.41
N ASN A 94 9.67 4.50 -15.59
CA ASN A 94 9.80 3.71 -16.81
C ASN A 94 8.56 2.85 -17.05
N LEU A 95 8.06 2.18 -16.00
CA LEU A 95 6.85 1.38 -16.07
C LEU A 95 5.62 2.25 -16.38
N ILE A 96 5.48 3.42 -15.75
CA ILE A 96 4.40 4.37 -16.03
C ILE A 96 4.45 4.83 -17.49
N VAL A 97 5.63 5.14 -18.04
CA VAL A 97 5.80 5.57 -19.43
C VAL A 97 5.39 4.46 -20.41
N ALA A 98 5.82 3.22 -20.14
CA ALA A 98 5.56 2.01 -20.93
C ALA A 98 4.13 1.47 -20.82
N SER A 99 3.40 1.84 -19.78
CA SER A 99 2.02 1.38 -19.53
C SER A 99 0.98 2.47 -19.80
N ASN A 100 -0.27 2.07 -19.96
CA ASN A 100 -1.44 2.94 -19.86
C ASN A 100 -2.60 2.15 -19.24
N ILE A 101 -3.72 2.81 -18.97
CA ILE A 101 -4.86 2.14 -18.33
C ILE A 101 -5.45 1.06 -19.24
N ASP A 102 -5.62 1.37 -20.53
CA ASP A 102 -6.45 0.57 -21.45
C ASP A 102 -5.66 -0.34 -22.41
N GLY A 103 -4.32 -0.30 -22.41
CA GLY A 103 -3.47 -1.10 -23.32
C GLY A 103 -3.30 -0.55 -24.74
N ILE A 104 -3.76 0.67 -25.00
CA ILE A 104 -3.79 1.22 -26.36
C ILE A 104 -2.36 1.47 -26.88
N HIS A 105 -2.13 1.21 -28.17
CA HIS A 105 -0.86 1.39 -28.89
C HIS A 105 0.27 0.44 -28.44
N GLY A 106 -0.06 -0.83 -28.14
CA GLY A 106 0.94 -1.84 -27.76
C GLY A 106 1.58 -1.59 -26.40
N LYS A 107 0.98 -0.72 -25.59
CA LYS A 107 1.42 -0.45 -24.21
C LYS A 107 0.81 -1.47 -23.27
N VAL A 108 1.48 -1.72 -22.16
CA VAL A 108 0.97 -2.60 -21.11
C VAL A 108 -0.31 -2.00 -20.53
N ALA A 109 -1.40 -2.78 -20.54
CA ALA A 109 -2.68 -2.40 -19.98
C ALA A 109 -2.67 -2.58 -18.46
N LEU A 110 -2.80 -1.52 -17.66
CA LEU A 110 -2.86 -1.69 -16.20
C LEU A 110 -4.11 -2.48 -15.77
N LYS A 111 -5.21 -2.36 -16.53
CA LYS A 111 -6.45 -3.11 -16.32
C LYS A 111 -6.31 -4.62 -16.51
N SER A 112 -5.27 -5.13 -17.18
CA SER A 112 -5.07 -6.59 -17.29
C SER A 112 -4.69 -7.21 -15.95
N PHE A 113 -4.09 -6.44 -15.03
CA PHE A 113 -3.72 -6.86 -13.69
C PHE A 113 -4.87 -6.62 -12.71
N LYS A 114 -5.96 -7.36 -12.88
CA LYS A 114 -7.23 -7.13 -12.16
C LYS A 114 -7.06 -6.97 -10.65
N ARG A 115 -6.35 -7.89 -9.99
CA ARG A 115 -6.21 -7.89 -8.51
C ARG A 115 -5.47 -6.65 -8.02
N LEU A 116 -4.35 -6.33 -8.66
CA LEU A 116 -3.58 -5.14 -8.32
C LEU A 116 -4.33 -3.85 -8.67
N TYR A 117 -5.00 -3.82 -9.81
CA TYR A 117 -5.80 -2.68 -10.27
C TYR A 117 -6.95 -2.39 -9.31
N ASP A 118 -7.68 -3.41 -8.88
CA ASP A 118 -8.79 -3.28 -7.93
C ASP A 118 -8.30 -2.72 -6.58
N ILE A 119 -7.19 -3.25 -6.06
CA ILE A 119 -6.58 -2.74 -4.83
C ILE A 119 -6.14 -1.28 -5.00
N LEU A 120 -5.55 -0.92 -6.13
CA LEU A 120 -5.13 0.45 -6.41
C LEU A 120 -6.35 1.40 -6.41
N MET A 121 -7.43 1.01 -7.08
CA MET A 121 -8.68 1.77 -7.14
C MET A 121 -9.29 1.96 -5.75
N ASP A 122 -9.33 0.90 -4.94
CA ASP A 122 -9.83 0.96 -3.57
C ASP A 122 -8.95 1.82 -2.67
N SER A 123 -7.63 1.76 -2.85
CA SER A 123 -6.68 2.57 -2.09
C SER A 123 -6.82 4.06 -2.40
N ILE A 124 -7.13 4.42 -3.64
CA ILE A 124 -7.38 5.80 -4.06
C ILE A 124 -8.73 6.30 -3.56
N ARG A 125 -9.78 5.46 -3.62
CA ARG A 125 -11.11 5.78 -3.03
C ARG A 125 -11.00 6.01 -1.53
N ALA A 126 -10.20 5.22 -0.83
CA ALA A 126 -9.95 5.39 0.61
C ALA A 126 -9.30 6.75 0.95
N ASN A 127 -8.61 7.37 -0.01
CA ASN A 127 -8.02 8.71 0.13
C ASN A 127 -9.01 9.84 -0.23
N GLY A 128 -10.29 9.54 -0.50
CA GLY A 128 -11.35 10.52 -0.72
C GLY A 128 -11.59 10.90 -2.17
N GLU A 129 -11.00 10.18 -3.13
CA GLU A 129 -11.20 10.46 -4.56
C GLU A 129 -12.43 9.71 -5.10
N GLU A 130 -13.38 10.44 -5.69
CA GLU A 130 -14.63 9.90 -6.22
C GLU A 130 -14.39 9.13 -7.54
N ASN A 131 -13.45 9.61 -8.36
CA ASN A 131 -13.18 9.06 -9.69
C ASN A 131 -11.71 8.57 -9.81
N PRO A 132 -11.36 7.46 -9.14
CA PRO A 132 -9.98 6.97 -9.06
C PRO A 132 -9.35 6.71 -10.44
N GLU A 133 -10.09 6.17 -11.41
CA GLU A 133 -9.55 5.91 -12.75
C GLU A 133 -9.16 7.20 -13.49
N LYS A 134 -9.98 8.25 -13.38
CA LYS A 134 -9.70 9.55 -13.98
C LYS A 134 -8.44 10.15 -13.37
N GLU A 135 -8.29 10.02 -12.06
CA GLU A 135 -7.14 10.55 -11.33
C GLU A 135 -5.86 9.76 -11.64
N ILE A 136 -5.92 8.42 -11.76
CA ILE A 136 -4.79 7.61 -12.27
C ILE A 136 -4.39 8.10 -13.67
N ARG A 137 -5.36 8.32 -14.56
CA ARG A 137 -5.09 8.77 -15.94
C ARG A 137 -4.42 10.15 -15.94
N HIS A 138 -4.89 11.05 -15.08
CA HIS A 138 -4.31 12.37 -14.89
C HIS A 138 -2.88 12.28 -14.35
N ALA A 139 -2.66 11.46 -13.33
CA ALA A 139 -1.35 11.21 -12.75
C ALA A 139 -0.36 10.65 -13.77
N PHE A 140 -0.75 9.64 -14.55
CA PHE A 140 0.06 9.08 -15.64
C PHE A 140 0.44 10.17 -16.65
N LYS A 141 -0.50 11.03 -17.04
CA LYS A 141 -0.24 12.15 -17.96
C LYS A 141 0.80 13.11 -17.40
N LEU A 142 0.70 13.48 -16.12
CA LEU A 142 1.63 14.40 -15.47
C LEU A 142 3.04 13.81 -15.33
N VAL A 143 3.15 12.54 -14.91
CA VAL A 143 4.43 11.85 -14.77
C VAL A 143 5.12 11.75 -16.14
N LYS A 144 4.41 11.34 -17.19
CA LYS A 144 4.93 11.28 -18.56
C LYS A 144 5.37 12.66 -19.05
N LYS A 145 4.55 13.69 -18.83
CA LYS A 145 4.89 15.07 -19.21
C LYS A 145 6.21 15.51 -18.58
N ARG A 146 6.38 15.29 -17.28
CA ARG A 146 7.63 15.63 -16.56
C ARG A 146 8.82 14.85 -17.10
N HIS A 147 8.66 13.55 -17.32
CA HIS A 147 9.73 12.69 -17.86
C HIS A 147 10.19 13.18 -19.24
N PHE A 148 9.27 13.43 -20.17
CA PHE A 148 9.62 13.91 -21.51
C PHE A 148 10.18 15.34 -21.50
N GLN A 149 9.69 16.22 -20.62
CA GLN A 149 10.28 17.55 -20.45
C GLN A 149 11.74 17.46 -19.98
N ALA A 150 12.02 16.61 -18.98
CA ALA A 150 13.38 16.39 -18.50
C ALA A 150 14.29 15.83 -19.60
N MET A 151 13.80 14.85 -20.37
CA MET A 151 14.55 14.28 -21.52
C MET A 151 14.88 15.34 -22.57
N CYS A 152 13.93 16.21 -22.93
CA CYS A 152 14.16 17.29 -23.88
C CYS A 152 15.19 18.31 -23.37
N LEU A 153 15.15 18.64 -22.08
CA LEU A 153 16.10 19.57 -21.47
C LEU A 153 17.51 18.98 -21.40
N ASN A 154 17.64 17.69 -21.10
CA ASN A 154 18.93 16.99 -21.05
C ASN A 154 19.58 16.92 -22.43
N LYS A 155 18.80 16.58 -23.47
CA LYS A 155 19.28 16.59 -24.87
C LYS A 155 19.82 17.96 -25.28
N LYS A 156 19.16 19.05 -24.88
CA LYS A 156 19.64 20.41 -25.16
C LYS A 156 20.99 20.69 -24.47
N LYS A 157 21.14 20.29 -23.20
CA LYS A 157 22.39 20.44 -22.45
C LYS A 157 23.54 19.62 -23.06
N GLU A 158 23.28 18.36 -23.42
CA GLU A 158 24.27 17.50 -24.09
C GLU A 158 24.70 18.11 -25.44
N SER A 159 23.74 18.60 -26.24
CA SER A 159 24.08 19.25 -27.51
C SER A 159 24.89 20.54 -27.34
N SER A 160 24.75 21.27 -26.22
CA SER A 160 25.59 22.44 -25.94
C SER A 160 26.99 22.08 -25.41
N LEU A 161 27.17 20.88 -24.87
CA LEU A 161 28.46 20.40 -24.36
C LEU A 161 29.33 19.77 -25.45
N ILE A 162 28.72 19.20 -26.49
CA ILE A 162 29.44 18.59 -27.63
C ILE A 162 29.93 19.66 -28.63
N ASN A 163 29.31 20.84 -28.63
CA ASN A 163 29.62 21.94 -29.55
C ASN A 163 30.58 23.01 -28.97
N ASN A 164 31.19 22.75 -27.82
CA ASN A 164 32.24 23.56 -27.19
C ASN A 164 33.51 22.70 -27.03
#